data_AF-A0A364Y853-F1
#
_entry.id   AF-A0A364Y853-F1
#
_cell.length_a   1.000
_cell.length_b   1.000
_cell.length_c   1.000
_cell.angle_alpha   90.00
_cell.angle_beta   90.00
_cell.angle_gamma   90.00
#
_symmetry.space_group_name_H-M   'P 1'
#
loop_
_entity.id
_entity.type
_entity.pdbx_description
1 polymer ?
#
loop_
_entity_poly.entity_id
_entity_poly.type
_entity_poly.pdbx_seq_one_letter_code
_entity_poly.pdbx_strand_id
1 'polypeptide(L)' 'MVFAEEIRKTILRLAEETGKERSFAPADVARAIDQQNWPLLIDQVKLVAETLIKEGKIKITGIKNQAESHDGPRFKGID' A
#
# COMPACT_ATOMS: atom_id res chain seq x y z
N MET A 1 13.42 -11.52 -8.71
CA MET A 1 12.01 -11.16 -8.41
C MET A 1 11.91 -9.66 -8.49
N VAL A 2 11.30 -9.11 -9.56
CA VAL A 2 11.44 -7.69 -9.95
C VAL A 2 10.31 -6.80 -9.37
N PHE A 3 9.27 -7.39 -8.77
CA PHE A 3 8.08 -6.64 -8.32
C PHE A 3 8.24 -5.96 -6.95
N ALA A 4 9.07 -6.46 -6.04
CA ALA A 4 9.16 -5.91 -4.68
C ALA A 4 9.71 -4.47 -4.66
N GLU A 5 10.70 -4.16 -5.48
CA GLU A 5 11.25 -2.80 -5.60
C GLU A 5 10.26 -1.85 -6.27
N GLU A 6 9.54 -2.30 -7.28
CA GLU A 6 8.51 -1.50 -7.96
C GLU A 6 7.34 -1.19 -7.01
N ILE A 7 6.86 -2.20 -6.28
CA ILE A 7 5.86 -2.04 -5.22
C ILE A 7 6.34 -1.01 -4.19
N ARG A 8 7.59 -1.13 -3.73
CA ARG A 8 8.16 -0.20 -2.75
C ARG A 8 8.16 1.23 -3.27
N LYS A 9 8.62 1.45 -4.51
CA LYS A 9 8.62 2.78 -5.14
C LYS A 9 7.21 3.35 -5.25
N THR A 10 6.25 2.55 -5.71
CA THR A 10 4.86 2.99 -5.86
C THR A 10 4.22 3.34 -4.52
N ILE A 11 4.43 2.55 -3.47
CA ILE A 11 3.91 2.86 -2.12
C ILE A 11 4.47 4.19 -1.61
N LEU A 12 5.78 4.41 -1.75
CA LEU A 12 6.42 5.65 -1.29
C LEU A 12 5.93 6.85 -2.10
N ARG A 13 5.83 6.71 -3.42
CA ARG A 13 5.28 7.75 -4.30
C ARG A 13 3.86 8.12 -3.90
N LEU A 14 2.97 7.14 -3.73
CA LEU A 14 1.60 7.38 -3.32
C LEU A 14 1.53 8.03 -1.93
N ALA A 15 2.40 7.63 -1.00
CA ALA A 15 2.51 8.25 0.32
C ALA A 15 2.96 9.71 0.25
N GLU A 16 3.84 10.06 -0.68
CA GLU A 16 4.28 11.42 -0.94
C GLU A 16 3.15 12.24 -1.60
N GLU A 17 2.44 11.69 -2.59
CA GLU A 17 1.33 12.33 -3.29
C GLU A 17 0.09 12.56 -2.39
N THR A 18 -0.18 11.65 -1.45
CA THR A 18 -1.33 11.77 -0.51
C THR A 18 -1.00 12.48 0.80
N GLY A 19 0.28 12.50 1.20
CA GLY A 19 0.76 13.11 2.43
C GLY A 19 0.04 12.66 3.70
N LYS A 20 -0.01 13.56 4.70
CA LYS A 20 -0.73 13.40 5.97
C LYS A 20 -2.24 13.58 5.90
N GLU A 21 -2.83 13.76 4.72
CA GLU A 21 -4.28 14.06 4.60
C GLU A 21 -5.06 12.86 4.08
N ARG A 22 -4.57 12.19 3.03
CA ARG A 22 -5.29 11.08 2.38
C ARG A 22 -4.69 9.72 2.70
N SER A 23 -5.46 8.67 2.50
CA SER A 23 -5.02 7.28 2.66
C SER A 23 -5.35 6.47 1.41
N PHE A 24 -4.51 5.51 1.09
CA PHE A 24 -4.62 4.65 -0.10
C PHE A 24 -4.67 3.18 0.30
N ALA A 25 -5.29 2.34 -0.52
CA ALA A 25 -5.44 0.91 -0.29
C ALA A 25 -4.34 0.10 -1.02
N PRO A 26 -4.10 -1.17 -0.66
CA PRO A 26 -3.22 -2.07 -1.41
C PRO A 26 -3.64 -2.21 -2.87
N ALA A 27 -4.95 -2.16 -3.14
CA ALA A 27 -5.50 -2.20 -4.49
C ALA A 27 -5.09 -0.98 -5.32
N ASP A 28 -5.01 0.22 -4.73
CA ASP A 28 -4.56 1.42 -5.44
C ASP A 28 -3.10 1.28 -5.90
N VAL A 29 -2.24 0.77 -5.00
CA VAL A 29 -0.83 0.48 -5.32
C VAL A 29 -0.73 -0.56 -6.43
N ALA A 30 -1.45 -1.68 -6.30
CA ALA A 30 -1.41 -2.77 -7.26
C ALA A 30 -1.91 -2.32 -8.64
N ARG A 31 -2.98 -1.52 -8.71
CA ARG A 31 -3.53 -0.97 -9.96
C ARG A 31 -2.61 0.06 -10.60
N ALA A 32 -1.83 0.79 -9.82
CA ALA A 32 -0.82 1.69 -10.34
C ALA A 32 0.37 0.95 -10.99
N ILE A 33 0.60 -0.32 -10.62
CA ILE A 33 1.66 -1.17 -11.20
C ILE A 33 1.13 -1.94 -12.40
N ASP A 34 0.00 -2.66 -12.24
CA ASP A 34 -0.59 -3.47 -13.30
C ASP A 34 -2.11 -3.47 -13.20
N GLN A 35 -2.79 -2.76 -14.10
CA GLN A 35 -4.24 -2.61 -14.06
C GLN A 35 -5.02 -3.91 -14.36
N GLN A 36 -4.40 -4.91 -15.02
CA GLN A 36 -5.07 -6.15 -15.40
C GLN A 36 -4.88 -7.23 -14.33
N ASN A 37 -3.68 -7.33 -13.77
CA ASN A 37 -3.25 -8.38 -12.86
C ASN A 37 -3.14 -7.91 -11.40
N TRP A 38 -3.61 -6.69 -11.08
CA TRP A 38 -3.56 -6.13 -9.73
C TRP A 38 -4.04 -7.06 -8.60
N PRO A 39 -5.05 -7.95 -8.76
CA PRO A 39 -5.47 -8.82 -7.66
C PRO A 39 -4.35 -9.76 -7.21
N LEU A 40 -3.49 -10.19 -8.14
CA LEU A 40 -2.36 -11.07 -7.87
C LEU A 40 -1.22 -10.35 -7.11
N LEU A 41 -1.19 -9.02 -7.18
CA LEU A 41 -0.17 -8.19 -6.55
C LEU A 41 -0.52 -7.79 -5.11
N ILE A 42 -1.78 -7.93 -4.68
CA ILE A 42 -2.23 -7.44 -3.38
C ILE A 42 -1.45 -8.03 -2.21
N ASP A 43 -1.22 -9.35 -2.20
CA ASP A 43 -0.44 -9.98 -1.13
C ASP A 43 1.01 -9.50 -1.10
N GLN A 44 1.61 -9.29 -2.27
CA GLN A 44 2.96 -8.72 -2.36
C GLN A 44 3.00 -7.27 -1.86
N VAL A 45 1.98 -6.47 -2.20
CA VAL A 45 1.85 -5.09 -1.71
C VAL A 45 1.75 -5.06 -0.19
N LYS A 46 0.95 -5.95 0.41
CA LYS A 46 0.83 -6.03 1.88
C LYS A 46 2.16 -6.36 2.54
N LEU A 47 2.92 -7.33 2.01
CA LEU A 47 4.23 -7.72 2.55
C LEU A 47 5.25 -6.57 2.50
N VAL A 48 5.31 -5.84 1.38
CA VAL A 48 6.20 -4.68 1.25
C VAL A 48 5.73 -3.52 2.14
N ALA A 49 4.43 -3.28 2.21
CA ALA A 49 3.86 -2.26 3.08
C ALA A 49 4.17 -2.53 4.55
N GLU A 50 4.06 -3.77 5.03
CA GLU A 50 4.48 -4.14 6.39
C GLU A 50 5.94 -3.80 6.67
N THR A 51 6.82 -4.04 5.71
CA THR A 51 8.25 -3.69 5.83
C THR A 51 8.40 -2.18 5.97
N LEU A 52 7.74 -1.40 5.11
CA LEU A 52 7.78 0.06 5.13
C LEU A 52 7.15 0.67 6.40
N ILE A 53 6.14 0.01 6.97
CA ILE A 53 5.56 0.40 8.28
C ILE A 53 6.59 0.20 9.38
N LYS A 54 7.29 -0.95 9.40
CA LYS A 54 8.35 -1.24 10.37
C LYS A 54 9.53 -0.28 10.24
N GLU A 55 9.84 0.15 9.01
CA GLU A 55 10.85 1.18 8.74
C GLU A 55 10.39 2.62 9.07
N GLY A 56 9.13 2.83 9.47
CA GLY A 56 8.59 4.16 9.75
C GLY A 56 8.50 5.05 8.52
N LYS A 57 8.27 4.48 7.33
CA LYS A 57 8.09 5.22 6.07
C LYS A 57 6.63 5.51 5.75
N ILE A 58 5.72 4.64 6.18
CA ILE A 58 4.27 4.81 6.08
C ILE A 58 3.61 4.34 7.37
N LYS A 59 2.36 4.73 7.59
CA LYS A 59 1.54 4.27 8.72
C LYS A 59 0.24 3.67 8.20
N ILE A 60 -0.27 2.67 8.92
CA ILE A 60 -1.61 2.13 8.69
C ILE A 60 -2.66 3.04 9.34
N THR A 61 -3.73 3.36 8.62
CA THR A 61 -4.82 4.20 9.12
C THR A 61 -6.16 3.52 8.89
N GLY A 62 -6.75 2.97 9.96
CA GLY A 62 -8.02 2.25 9.90
C GLY A 62 -7.85 0.78 10.23
N ILE A 63 -8.03 0.43 11.51
CA ILE A 63 -8.01 -0.95 12.03
C ILE A 63 -9.38 -1.41 12.51
N LYS A 64 -10.45 -0.66 12.24
CA LYS A 64 -11.79 -1.02 12.73
C LYS A 64 -12.50 -1.89 11.69
N ASN A 65 -12.41 -3.21 11.90
CA ASN A 65 -13.22 -4.28 11.28
C ASN A 65 -12.99 -4.55 9.79
N GLN A 66 -11.74 -4.80 9.39
CA GLN A 66 -11.39 -4.98 7.97
C GLN A 66 -11.14 -6.43 7.52
N ALA A 67 -11.32 -7.42 8.40
CA ALA A 67 -11.22 -8.83 8.03
C ALA A 67 -12.26 -9.26 6.97
N GLU A 68 -13.30 -8.44 6.74
CA GLU A 68 -14.40 -8.74 5.82
C GLU A 68 -14.45 -7.82 4.58
N SER A 69 -13.54 -6.85 4.44
CA SER A 69 -13.57 -5.89 3.34
C SER A 69 -12.53 -6.23 2.26
N HIS A 70 -13.00 -6.39 1.02
CA HIS A 70 -12.19 -6.68 -0.18
C HIS A 70 -11.03 -5.67 -0.41
N ASP A 71 -11.08 -4.51 0.25
CA ASP A 71 -10.17 -3.38 0.06
C ASP A 71 -8.84 -3.51 0.84
N GLY A 72 -8.80 -4.25 1.96
CA GLY A 72 -7.57 -4.41 2.76
C GLY A 72 -7.03 -3.12 3.44
N PRO A 73 -6.01 -3.22 4.32
CA PRO A 73 -5.60 -2.12 5.21
C PRO A 73 -5.20 -0.84 4.47
N ARG A 74 -5.72 0.32 4.91
CA ARG A 74 -5.36 1.61 4.29
C ARG A 74 -4.05 2.14 4.85
N PHE A 75 -3.23 2.71 3.97
CA PHE A 75 -1.91 3.26 4.27
C PHE A 75 -1.90 4.78 4.11
N LYS A 76 -0.92 5.43 4.75
CA LYS A 76 -0.76 6.88 4.74
C LYS A 76 0.71 7.27 4.93
N GLY A 77 1.13 8.38 4.33
CA GLY A 77 2.45 8.97 4.56
C GLY A 77 2.63 9.47 6.00
N ILE A 78 3.89 9.58 6.45
CA ILE A 78 4.24 10.06 7.80
C ILE A 78 4.75 11.52 7.79
N ASP A 79 5.02 12.12 6.64
CA ASP A 79 5.49 13.52 6.53
C ASP A 79 4.40 14.58 6.65
#